data_AF-A0A0D2ZYX8-F1
#
_entry.id   AF-A0A0D2ZYX8-F1
#
_cell.length_a   1.000
_cell.length_b   1.000
_cell.length_c   1.000
_cell.angle_alpha   90.00
_cell.angle_beta   90.00
_cell.angle_gamma   90.00
#
_symmetry.space_group_name_H-M   'P 1'
#
loop_
_entity.id
_entity.type
_entity.pdbx_description
1 polymer ?
#
loop_
_entity_poly.entity_id
_entity_poly.type
_entity_poly.pdbx_seq_one_letter_code
_entity_poly.pdbx_strand_id
1 'polypeptide(L)'
;SQDGKIGIVLSPFWVEPYDVNSHADKEAVERALDYYLGWHLDPLIFGDYPKAIKRNAGKRLPSFTRKQTEMIRNSFDFIGINYYSARYVTRQLQSDPSRLRFTTDQHVEYK
;
A
#
# COMPACT_ATOMS: atom_id res chain seq x y z
N SER A 1 29.39 -12.78 -17.76
CA SER A 1 28.18 -12.48 -16.95
C SER A 1 27.83 -11.02 -17.20
N GLN A 2 26.56 -10.68 -17.45
CA GLN A 2 26.11 -9.30 -17.43
C GLN A 2 25.70 -9.02 -15.98
N ASP A 3 26.50 -8.24 -15.25
CA ASP A 3 26.26 -7.83 -13.85
C ASP A 3 25.11 -6.80 -13.75
N GLY A 4 24.02 -7.07 -14.48
CA GLY A 4 22.85 -6.22 -14.57
C GLY A 4 21.99 -6.36 -13.34
N LYS A 5 21.41 -5.25 -12.90
CA LYS A 5 20.43 -5.21 -11.82
C LYS A 5 19.06 -4.87 -12.38
N ILE A 6 18.02 -5.53 -11.90
CA ILE A 6 16.62 -5.30 -12.26
C ILE A 6 15.81 -4.97 -11.00
N GLY A 7 14.87 -4.05 -11.13
CA GLY A 7 14.06 -3.60 -10.00
C GLY A 7 12.69 -3.10 -10.44
N ILE A 8 11.94 -2.62 -9.46
CA ILE A 8 10.63 -1.98 -9.65
C ILE A 8 10.73 -0.50 -9.29
N VAL A 9 9.93 0.33 -9.95
CA VAL A 9 9.78 1.75 -9.59
C VAL A 9 8.35 2.00 -9.11
N LEU A 10 8.22 2.61 -7.93
CA LEU A 10 6.94 3.03 -7.37
C LEU A 10 6.82 4.55 -7.37
N SER A 11 5.60 5.07 -7.50
CA SER A 11 5.32 6.52 -7.49
C SER A 11 4.30 6.86 -6.38
N PRO A 12 4.66 6.71 -5.10
CA PRO A 12 3.75 6.99 -3.99
C PRO A 12 3.62 8.49 -3.72
N PHE A 13 2.56 8.87 -3.00
CA PHE A 13 2.58 10.11 -2.22
C PHE A 13 3.17 9.80 -0.83
N TRP A 14 3.97 10.73 -0.28
CA TRP A 14 4.18 10.72 1.16
C TRP A 14 2.93 11.27 1.85
N VAL A 15 2.68 10.80 3.07
CA VAL A 15 1.49 11.18 3.84
C VAL A 15 1.84 11.44 5.28
N GLU A 16 1.23 12.49 5.83
CA GLU A 16 1.32 12.86 7.24
C GLU A 16 -0.09 12.99 7.82
N PRO A 17 -0.28 12.79 9.14
CA PRO A 17 -1.60 12.94 9.74
C PRO A 17 -2.03 14.42 9.70
N TYR A 18 -3.29 14.69 9.38
CA TYR A 18 -3.82 16.06 9.38
C TYR A 18 -3.82 16.65 10.80
N ASP A 19 -4.24 15.87 11.79
CA ASP A 19 -3.99 16.16 13.21
C ASP A 19 -2.94 15.21 13.80
N VAL A 20 -1.77 15.76 14.13
CA VAL A 20 -0.65 15.01 14.73
C VAL A 20 -0.95 14.42 16.11
N ASN A 21 -2.00 14.89 16.79
CA ASN A 21 -2.44 14.35 18.08
C ASN A 21 -3.55 13.29 17.92
N SER A 22 -4.18 13.20 16.75
CA SER A 22 -5.21 12.22 16.46
C SER A 22 -4.59 10.85 16.19
N HIS A 23 -4.87 9.88 17.08
CA HIS A 23 -4.50 8.49 16.84
C HIS A 23 -5.16 7.92 15.58
N ALA A 24 -6.40 8.32 15.31
CA ALA A 24 -7.14 7.90 14.14
C ALA A 24 -6.49 8.36 12.81
N ASP A 25 -5.92 9.57 12.78
CA ASP A 25 -5.22 10.09 11.61
C ASP A 25 -3.87 9.39 11.43
N LYS A 26 -3.17 9.06 12.52
CA LYS A 26 -1.94 8.25 12.47
C LYS A 26 -2.20 6.86 11.88
N GLU A 27 -3.27 6.17 12.30
CA GLU A 27 -3.65 4.90 11.66
C GLU A 27 -4.07 5.09 10.19
N ALA A 28 -4.62 6.25 9.82
CA ALA A 28 -4.95 6.57 8.43
C ALA A 28 -3.68 6.73 7.57
N VAL A 29 -2.60 7.29 8.12
CA VAL A 29 -1.27 7.33 7.48
C VAL A 29 -0.77 5.92 7.19
N GLU A 30 -0.81 5.02 8.18
CA GLU A 30 -0.37 3.63 8.00
C GLU A 30 -1.16 2.94 6.89
N ARG A 31 -2.49 3.08 6.87
CA ARG A 31 -3.33 2.52 5.80
C ARG A 31 -3.02 3.15 4.45
N ALA A 32 -2.82 4.46 4.36
CA ALA A 32 -2.47 5.11 3.10
C ALA A 32 -1.13 4.58 2.55
N LEU A 33 -0.12 4.42 3.42
CA LEU A 33 1.18 3.85 3.04
C LEU A 33 1.08 2.37 2.65
N ASP A 34 0.26 1.58 3.34
CA ASP A 34 -0.03 0.20 2.92
C ASP A 34 -0.56 0.18 1.48
N TYR A 35 -1.49 1.06 1.11
CA TYR A 35 -2.06 1.06 -0.24
C TYR A 35 -1.12 1.61 -1.32
N TYR A 36 -0.29 2.62 -1.03
CA TYR A 36 0.61 3.22 -2.03
C TYR A 36 1.96 2.50 -2.16
N LEU A 37 2.48 1.96 -1.05
CA LEU A 37 3.76 1.26 -1.00
C LEU A 37 3.55 -0.23 -0.72
N GLY A 38 2.91 -0.55 0.41
CA GLY A 38 2.79 -1.92 0.92
C GLY A 38 2.14 -2.89 -0.06
N TRP A 39 1.15 -2.45 -0.86
CA TRP A 39 0.48 -3.29 -1.86
C TRP A 39 1.50 -3.97 -2.78
N HIS A 40 2.56 -3.24 -3.16
CA HIS A 40 3.59 -3.74 -4.06
C HIS A 40 4.81 -4.26 -3.29
N LEU A 41 5.24 -3.59 -2.23
CA LEU A 41 6.45 -3.95 -1.50
C LEU A 41 6.29 -5.17 -0.59
N ASP A 42 5.14 -5.35 0.06
CA ASP A 42 4.94 -6.51 0.95
C ASP A 42 4.97 -7.84 0.19
N PRO A 43 4.36 -7.98 -1.01
CA PRO A 43 4.56 -9.18 -1.81
C PRO A 43 6.03 -9.44 -2.15
N LEU A 44 6.80 -8.39 -2.45
CA LEU A 44 8.22 -8.53 -2.77
C LEU A 44 9.06 -8.91 -1.53
N ILE A 45 8.75 -8.40 -0.34
CA ILE A 45 9.57 -8.63 0.87
C ILE A 45 9.10 -9.87 1.65
N PHE A 46 7.78 -10.00 1.82
CA PHE A 46 7.13 -10.98 2.67
C PHE A 46 6.37 -12.06 1.90
N GLY A 47 6.07 -11.84 0.61
CA GLY A 47 5.41 -12.84 -0.23
C GLY A 47 3.88 -12.84 -0.16
N ASP A 48 3.27 -11.83 0.48
CA ASP A 48 1.81 -11.67 0.59
C ASP A 48 1.46 -10.17 0.73
N TYR A 49 0.19 -9.82 0.58
CA TYR A 49 -0.28 -8.44 0.71
C TYR A 49 -0.35 -7.95 2.17
N PRO A 50 -0.32 -6.61 2.41
CA PRO A 50 -0.50 -6.05 3.75
C PRO A 50 -1.83 -6.47 4.38
N LYS A 51 -1.84 -6.68 5.70
CA LYS A 51 -3.03 -7.13 6.44
C LYS A 51 -4.22 -6.18 6.28
N ALA A 52 -3.98 -4.86 6.23
CA ALA A 52 -5.05 -3.88 6.06
C ALA A 52 -5.75 -4.00 4.71
N ILE A 53 -4.98 -4.19 3.62
CA ILE A 53 -5.55 -4.39 2.28
C ILE A 53 -6.35 -5.68 2.23
N LYS A 54 -5.80 -6.80 2.76
CA LYS A 54 -6.52 -8.09 2.79
C LYS A 54 -7.86 -7.98 3.53
N ARG A 55 -7.87 -7.31 4.68
CA ARG A 55 -9.09 -7.11 5.48
C ARG A 55 -10.13 -6.26 4.75
N ASN A 56 -9.72 -5.16 4.12
CA ASN A 56 -10.64 -4.18 3.54
C ASN A 56 -11.13 -4.62 2.14
N ALA A 57 -10.24 -5.18 1.31
CA ALA A 57 -10.59 -5.68 -0.02
C ALA A 57 -11.30 -7.04 0.03
N GLY A 58 -11.00 -7.87 1.04
CA GLY A 58 -11.61 -9.17 1.24
C GLY A 58 -11.48 -10.06 0.01
N LYS A 59 -12.59 -10.69 -0.41
CA LYS A 59 -12.63 -11.63 -1.54
C LYS A 59 -12.28 -11.01 -2.90
N ARG A 60 -12.27 -9.68 -3.01
CA ARG A 60 -11.89 -8.98 -4.26
C ARG A 60 -10.38 -8.99 -4.49
N LEU A 61 -9.58 -9.20 -3.43
CA LEU A 61 -8.14 -9.30 -3.53
C LEU A 61 -7.76 -10.76 -3.80
N PRO A 62 -7.08 -11.06 -4.92
CA PRO A 62 -6.55 -12.39 -5.17
C PRO A 62 -5.57 -12.79 -4.07
N SER A 63 -5.44 -14.09 -3.83
CA SER A 63 -4.40 -14.63 -2.96
C SER A 63 -3.29 -15.23 -3.80
N PHE A 64 -2.05 -15.07 -3.34
CA PHE A 64 -0.93 -15.78 -3.94
C PHE A 64 -1.00 -17.27 -3.59
N THR A 65 -0.80 -18.12 -4.59
CA THR A 65 -0.45 -19.53 -4.35
C THR A 65 0.96 -19.61 -3.79
N ARG A 66 1.30 -20.72 -3.12
CA ARG A 66 2.66 -20.95 -2.60
C ARG A 66 3.74 -20.74 -3.68
N LYS A 67 3.52 -21.26 -4.88
CA LYS A 67 4.44 -21.10 -6.02
C LYS A 67 4.62 -19.64 -6.43
N GLN A 68 3.55 -18.84 -6.41
CA GLN A 68 3.63 -17.41 -6.73
C GLN A 68 4.34 -16.63 -5.62
N THR A 69 4.07 -16.94 -4.35
CA THR A 69 4.79 -16.37 -3.21
C THR A 69 6.30 -16.63 -3.30
N GLU A 70 6.70 -17.87 -3.60
CA GLU A 70 8.11 -18.23 -3.80
C GLU A 70 8.74 -17.49 -4.99
N MET A 71 7.96 -17.22 -6.05
CA MET A 71 8.44 -16.52 -7.24
C MET A 71 8.59 -15.01 -7.04
N ILE A 72 7.66 -14.36 -6.34
CA ILE A 72 7.63 -12.89 -6.20
C ILE A 72 8.51 -12.40 -5.04
N ARG A 73 8.70 -13.22 -4.01
CA ARG A 73 9.51 -12.82 -2.86
C ARG A 73 10.97 -12.66 -3.28
N ASN A 74 11.57 -11.53 -2.94
CA ASN A 74 12.92 -11.10 -3.30
C ASN A 74 13.16 -11.01 -4.82
N SER A 75 12.11 -10.80 -5.64
CA SER A 75 12.24 -10.67 -7.10
C SER A 75 12.70 -9.27 -7.55
N PHE A 76 13.69 -8.69 -6.88
CA PHE A 76 14.24 -7.35 -7.15
C PHE A 76 15.67 -7.20 -6.62
N ASP A 77 16.50 -6.44 -7.33
CA ASP A 77 17.84 -6.04 -6.88
C ASP A 77 17.85 -4.64 -6.25
N PHE A 78 16.89 -3.79 -6.66
CA PHE A 78 16.70 -2.44 -6.12
C PHE A 78 15.24 -2.01 -6.20
N ILE A 79 14.88 -0.98 -5.42
CA ILE A 79 13.59 -0.31 -5.45
C ILE A 79 13.83 1.15 -5.84
N GLY A 80 13.21 1.61 -6.92
CA GLY A 80 13.18 3.02 -7.29
C GLY A 80 11.92 3.70 -6.76
N ILE A 81 12.03 4.96 -6.33
CA ILE A 81 10.89 5.78 -5.89
C ILE A 81 10.88 7.06 -6.71
N ASN A 82 9.80 7.28 -7.46
CA ASN A 82 9.50 8.58 -8.04
C ASN A 82 8.69 9.39 -7.02
N TYR A 83 9.33 10.40 -6.44
CA TYR A 83 8.70 11.25 -5.43
C TYR A 83 8.35 12.62 -6.01
N TYR A 84 7.09 13.03 -5.83
CA TYR A 84 6.60 14.31 -6.38
C TYR A 84 6.02 15.24 -5.32
N SER A 85 5.28 14.70 -4.33
CA SER A 85 4.58 15.53 -3.34
C SER A 85 4.17 14.72 -2.12
N ALA A 86 3.72 15.44 -1.09
CA ALA A 86 3.12 14.89 0.12
C ALA A 86 1.69 15.42 0.31
N ARG A 87 0.88 14.69 1.08
CA ARG A 87 -0.49 15.07 1.44
C ARG A 87 -0.73 14.88 2.92
N TYR A 88 -1.61 15.68 3.50
CA TYR A 88 -2.15 15.34 4.81
C TYR A 88 -3.29 14.35 4.64
N VAL A 89 -3.48 13.49 5.63
CA VAL A 89 -4.56 12.51 5.63
C VAL A 89 -5.31 12.52 6.95
N THR A 90 -6.62 12.33 6.87
CA THR A 90 -7.47 12.08 8.04
C THR A 90 -8.23 10.79 7.87
N ARG A 91 -8.71 10.22 8.99
CA ARG A 91 -9.57 9.04 8.96
C ARG A 91 -10.91 9.37 8.28
N GLN A 92 -11.26 8.59 7.26
CA GLN A 92 -12.60 8.63 6.69
C GLN A 92 -13.56 7.75 7.52
N LEU A 93 -14.60 8.37 8.10
CA LEU A 93 -15.60 7.67 8.93
C LEU A 93 -16.73 7.04 8.11
N GLN A 94 -17.03 7.59 6.94
CA GLN A 94 -18.13 7.14 6.07
C GLN A 94 -17.56 6.78 4.69
N SER A 95 -17.59 5.50 4.35
CA SER A 95 -17.42 5.00 2.99
C SER A 95 -18.72 4.34 2.57
N ASP A 96 -19.17 4.61 1.34
CA ASP A 96 -20.36 3.96 0.78
C ASP A 96 -20.01 2.48 0.49
N PRO A 97 -20.60 1.52 1.23
CA PRO A 97 -20.26 0.11 1.07
C PRO A 97 -20.70 -0.45 -0.30
N SER A 98 -21.58 0.26 -1.02
CA SER A 98 -21.97 -0.11 -2.38
C SER A 98 -20.97 0.35 -3.46
N ARG A 99 -20.02 1.23 -3.10
CA ARG A 99 -19.04 1.82 -4.03
C ARG A 99 -17.60 1.41 -3.72
N LEU A 100 -17.37 0.10 -3.66
CA LEU A 100 -16.04 -0.47 -3.41
C LEU A 100 -15.06 -0.12 -4.54
N ARG A 101 -14.00 0.62 -4.19
CA ARG A 101 -12.92 1.08 -5.07
C ARG A 101 -11.62 1.17 -4.27
N PHE A 102 -10.50 1.25 -4.98
CA PHE A 102 -9.17 1.50 -4.39
C PHE A 102 -9.19 2.61 -3.33
N THR A 103 -9.83 3.74 -3.62
CA THR A 103 -9.88 4.90 -2.74
C THR A 103 -10.79 4.70 -1.53
N THR A 104 -11.94 4.03 -1.70
CA THR A 104 -12.88 3.81 -0.58
C THR A 104 -12.40 2.73 0.38
N ASP A 105 -11.63 1.75 -0.11
CA ASP A 105 -11.12 0.64 0.69
C ASP A 105 -10.03 1.09 1.68
N GLN A 106 -9.44 2.27 1.48
CA GLN A 106 -8.40 2.82 2.36
C GLN A 106 -8.95 3.33 3.70
N HIS A 107 -10.19 3.82 3.69
CA HIS A 107 -10.81 4.54 4.81
C HIS A 107 -9.96 5.77 5.21
N VAL A 108 -9.52 6.52 4.20
CA VAL A 108 -8.66 7.70 4.29
C VAL A 108 -9.24 8.82 3.44
N GLU A 109 -9.22 10.04 3.97
CA GLU A 109 -9.49 11.25 3.20
C GLU A 109 -8.19 12.05 3.05
N TYR A 110 -7.80 12.33 1.81
CA TYR A 110 -6.63 13.13 1.47
C TYR A 110 -6.97 14.63 1.48
N LYS A 111 -6.10 15.44 2.08
CA LYS A 111 -6.22 16.91 2.17
C LYS A 111 -5.18 17.59 1.29
#